data_AF-A0AAN4NUK9-F1
#
_entry.id   AF-A0AAN4NUK9-F1
#
_cell.length_a   1.000
_cell.length_b   1.000
_cell.length_c   1.000
_cell.angle_alpha   90.00
_cell.angle_beta   90.00
_cell.angle_gamma   90.00
#
_symmetry.space_group_name_H-M   'P 1'
#
loop_
_entity.id
_entity.type
_entity.pdbx_description
1 polymer ?
#
loop_
_entity_poly.entity_id
_entity_poly.type
_entity_poly.pdbx_seq_one_letter_code
_entity_poly.pdbx_strand_id
1 'polypeptide(L)'
;MSDIGGVKKLTQLRYEKGDSFPDAAYLAALSRFGLDVQYVVLGIHSPETYNDDEQELITRFRAASLDVKNAVIGALKGAISEKETQPSGRELNISGGNNRIAGRDYNETKGR
;
A
#
# COMPACT_ATOMS: atom_id res chain seq x y z
N MET A 1 19.25 9.06 3.80
CA MET A 1 20.19 7.94 3.96
C MET A 1 21.52 8.36 4.59
N SER A 2 22.23 9.36 4.06
CA SER A 2 23.54 9.78 4.61
C SER A 2 23.49 10.21 6.09
N ASP A 3 22.49 10.99 6.50
CA ASP A 3 22.30 11.37 7.92
C ASP A 3 21.87 10.20 8.82
N ILE A 4 21.24 9.19 8.23
CA ILE A 4 20.65 8.05 8.94
C ILE A 4 21.74 7.03 9.33
N GLY A 5 22.68 6.78 8.41
CA GLY A 5 23.84 5.94 8.67
C GLY A 5 25.07 6.68 9.21
N GLY A 6 24.98 7.99 9.47
CA GLY A 6 26.07 8.79 10.04
C GLY A 6 27.29 8.96 9.12
N VAL A 7 27.15 8.73 7.81
CA VAL A 7 28.25 8.83 6.85
C VAL A 7 28.10 10.05 5.95
N LYS A 8 29.23 10.62 5.54
CA LYS A 8 29.24 11.73 4.59
C LYS A 8 28.61 11.29 3.26
N LYS A 9 27.94 12.22 2.57
CA LYS A 9 27.34 11.99 1.24
C LYS A 9 28.32 11.39 0.22
N LEU A 10 29.59 11.76 0.30
CA LEU A 10 30.65 11.20 -0.55
C LEU A 10 30.92 9.72 -0.27
N THR A 11 30.81 9.28 0.99
CA THR A 11 31.00 7.88 1.40
C THR A 11 29.90 6.98 0.84
N GLN A 12 28.64 7.43 0.93
CA GLN A 12 27.51 6.71 0.32
C GLN A 12 27.70 6.55 -1.19
N LEU A 13 28.18 7.61 -1.87
CA LEU A 13 28.42 7.59 -3.31
C LEU A 13 29.52 6.59 -3.72
N ARG A 14 30.49 6.34 -2.83
CA ARG A 14 31.52 5.32 -3.03
C ARG A 14 30.97 3.90 -2.85
N TYR A 15 30.05 3.69 -1.92
CA TYR A 15 29.36 2.40 -1.78
C TYR A 15 28.57 2.05 -3.03
N GLU A 16 27.80 3.01 -3.55
CA GLU A 16 26.98 2.81 -4.76
C GLU A 16 27.80 2.58 -6.02
N LYS A 17 29.03 3.12 -6.08
CA LYS A 17 29.98 2.88 -7.17
C LYS A 17 30.80 1.59 -7.01
N GLY A 18 30.81 0.98 -5.82
CA GLY A 18 31.64 -0.18 -5.50
C GLY A 18 33.09 0.14 -5.15
N ASP A 19 33.44 1.43 -4.96
CA ASP A 19 34.79 1.87 -4.60
C ASP A 19 35.17 1.54 -3.13
N SER A 20 34.17 1.25 -2.31
CA SER A 20 34.33 0.85 -0.91
C SER A 20 33.09 0.07 -0.44
N PHE A 21 33.19 -0.61 0.71
CA PHE A 21 32.09 -1.37 1.29
C PHE A 21 31.60 -0.74 2.59
N PRO A 22 30.28 -0.76 2.86
CA PRO A 22 29.74 -0.36 4.15
C PRO A 22 30.23 -1.30 5.26
N ASP A 23 30.51 -0.75 6.44
CA ASP A 23 30.85 -1.56 7.61
C ASP A 23 29.60 -2.09 8.33
N ALA A 24 29.80 -3.01 9.27
CA ALA A 24 28.69 -3.59 10.03
C ALA A 24 27.95 -2.57 10.91
N ALA A 25 28.65 -1.56 11.42
CA ALA A 25 28.05 -0.51 12.25
C ALA A 25 27.10 0.38 11.43
N TYR A 26 27.47 0.68 10.19
CA TYR A 26 26.66 1.40 9.22
C TYR A 26 25.38 0.62 8.88
N LEU A 27 25.50 -0.67 8.56
CA LEU A 27 24.35 -1.52 8.24
C LEU A 27 23.42 -1.67 9.45
N ALA A 28 23.97 -1.81 10.66
CA ALA A 28 23.20 -1.85 11.90
C ALA A 28 22.51 -0.51 12.22
N ALA A 29 23.11 0.63 11.87
CA ALA A 29 22.45 1.92 12.01
C ALA A 29 21.23 2.00 11.07
N LEU A 30 21.36 1.52 9.82
CA LEU A 30 20.26 1.52 8.86
C LEU A 30 19.16 0.50 9.18
N SER A 31 19.48 -0.65 9.80
CA SER A 31 18.46 -1.65 10.16
C SER A 31 17.43 -1.11 11.15
N ARG A 32 17.83 -0.19 12.03
CA ARG A 32 16.93 0.54 12.95
C ARG A 32 15.86 1.37 12.23
N PHE A 33 16.05 1.64 10.93
CA PHE A 33 15.10 2.36 10.07
C PHE A 33 14.37 1.42 9.10
N GLY A 34 14.40 0.11 9.36
CA GLY A 34 13.69 -0.90 8.57
C GLY A 34 14.48 -1.45 7.37
N LEU A 35 15.80 -1.19 7.29
CA LEU A 35 16.62 -1.83 6.28
C LEU A 35 16.84 -3.32 6.61
N ASP A 36 16.43 -4.20 5.71
CA ASP A 36 16.78 -5.62 5.75
C ASP A 36 18.25 -5.81 5.33
N VAL A 37 19.13 -5.94 6.31
CA VAL A 37 20.57 -6.12 6.09
C VAL A 37 20.86 -7.43 5.36
N GLN A 38 20.09 -8.50 5.63
CA GLN A 38 20.27 -9.79 4.98
C GLN A 38 19.96 -9.68 3.49
N TYR A 39 18.90 -8.96 3.14
CA TYR A 39 18.54 -8.71 1.75
C TYR A 39 19.61 -7.87 1.03
N VAL A 40 20.12 -6.82 1.67
CA VAL A 40 21.13 -5.94 1.06
C VAL A 40 22.43 -6.68 0.77
N VAL A 41 22.86 -7.57 1.67
CA VAL A 41 24.16 -8.25 1.56
C VAL A 41 24.06 -9.54 0.73
N LEU A 42 22.98 -10.31 0.87
CA LEU A 42 22.85 -11.66 0.30
C LEU A 42 21.76 -11.78 -0.77
N GLY A 43 20.91 -10.76 -0.95
CA GLY A 43 19.74 -10.84 -1.82
C GLY A 43 18.61 -11.71 -1.28
N ILE A 44 18.68 -12.10 0.01
CA ILE A 44 17.70 -12.97 0.67
C ILE A 44 16.98 -12.17 1.74
N HIS A 45 15.65 -12.12 1.67
CA HIS A 45 14.84 -11.46 2.69
C HIS A 45 14.91 -12.20 4.04
N SER A 46 15.06 -11.43 5.11
CA SER A 46 14.97 -11.93 6.48
C SER A 46 13.54 -12.40 6.80
N PRO A 47 13.37 -13.60 7.37
CA PRO A 47 12.05 -14.10 7.75
C PRO A 47 11.39 -13.25 8.83
N GLU A 48 12.19 -12.69 9.74
CA GLU A 48 11.78 -11.92 10.93
C GLU A 48 11.03 -10.61 10.62
N THR A 49 11.14 -10.10 9.39
CA THR A 49 10.50 -8.82 9.01
C THR A 49 9.01 -8.97 8.67
N TYR A 50 8.55 -10.20 8.43
CA TYR A 50 7.16 -10.49 8.08
C TYR A 50 6.42 -11.07 9.28
N ASN A 51 5.21 -10.59 9.54
CA ASN A 51 4.31 -11.27 10.48
C ASN A 51 3.86 -12.63 9.93
N ASP A 52 3.27 -13.47 10.79
CA ASP A 52 2.87 -14.84 10.41
C ASP A 52 1.95 -14.86 9.17
N ASP A 53 1.00 -13.92 9.06
CA ASP A 53 0.08 -13.81 7.93
C ASP A 53 0.83 -13.47 6.62
N GLU A 54 1.78 -12.55 6.68
CA GLU A 54 2.62 -12.14 5.55
C GLU A 54 3.53 -13.28 5.10
N GLN A 55 4.13 -14.02 6.04
CA GLN A 55 4.95 -15.18 5.74
C GLN A 55 4.14 -16.27 5.05
N GLU A 56 2.93 -16.56 5.53
CA GLU A 56 2.04 -17.54 4.92
C GLU A 56 1.62 -17.10 3.51
N LEU A 57 1.23 -15.83 3.33
CA LEU A 57 0.87 -15.26 2.03
C LEU A 57 2.01 -15.39 1.03
N ILE A 58 3.23 -14.96 1.41
CA ILE A 58 4.41 -15.02 0.54
C ILE A 58 4.74 -16.46 0.16
N THR A 59 4.69 -17.39 1.13
CA THR A 59 4.99 -18.81 0.91
C THR A 59 4.01 -19.42 -0.09
N ARG A 60 2.71 -19.23 0.12
CA ARG A 60 1.67 -19.72 -0.79
C ARG A 60 1.75 -19.06 -2.15
N PHE A 61 1.97 -17.74 -2.20
CA PHE A 61 2.07 -16.99 -3.45
C PHE A 61 3.28 -17.40 -4.30
N ARG A 62 4.43 -17.67 -3.69
CA ARG A 62 5.63 -18.12 -4.41
C ARG A 62 5.43 -19.49 -5.05
N ALA A 63 4.77 -20.42 -4.35
CA ALA A 63 4.47 -21.78 -4.81
C ALA A 63 3.32 -21.86 -5.83
N ALA A 64 2.48 -20.82 -5.95
CA ALA A 64 1.31 -20.83 -6.82
C ALA A 64 1.64 -20.79 -8.33
N SER A 65 0.69 -21.22 -9.18
CA SER A 65 0.76 -21.05 -10.63
C SER A 65 0.57 -19.59 -11.04
N LEU A 66 0.96 -19.23 -12.28
CA LEU A 66 0.86 -17.84 -12.77
C LEU A 66 -0.59 -17.30 -12.72
N ASP A 67 -1.58 -18.12 -13.09
CA ASP A 67 -2.98 -17.74 -13.06
C ASP A 67 -3.47 -17.43 -11.65
N VAL A 68 -3.05 -18.23 -10.67
CA VAL A 68 -3.39 -18.02 -9.25
C VAL A 68 -2.71 -16.76 -8.72
N LYS A 69 -1.45 -16.50 -9.08
CA LYS A 69 -0.76 -15.26 -8.69
C LYS A 69 -1.50 -14.03 -9.23
N ASN A 70 -1.93 -14.07 -10.50
CA ASN A 70 -2.71 -12.99 -11.10
C ASN A 70 -4.06 -12.79 -10.41
N ALA A 71 -4.76 -13.89 -10.07
CA ALA A 71 -6.02 -13.85 -9.34
C ALA A 71 -5.87 -13.23 -7.95
N VAL A 72 -4.85 -13.63 -7.18
CA VAL A 72 -4.57 -13.07 -5.84
C VAL A 72 -4.28 -11.58 -5.93
N ILE A 73 -3.45 -11.15 -6.88
CA ILE A 73 -3.16 -9.72 -7.09
C ILE A 73 -4.43 -8.95 -7.47
N GLY A 74 -5.28 -9.51 -8.34
CA GLY A 74 -6.56 -8.90 -8.70
C GLY A 74 -7.51 -8.73 -7.51
N ALA A 75 -7.65 -9.78 -6.70
CA ALA A 75 -8.47 -9.78 -5.49
C ALA A 75 -7.99 -8.74 -4.47
N LEU A 76 -6.68 -8.69 -4.21
CA LEU A 76 -6.09 -7.71 -3.31
C LEU A 76 -6.32 -6.28 -3.83
N LYS A 77 -6.10 -6.02 -5.12
CA LYS A 77 -6.37 -4.69 -5.73
C LYS A 77 -7.82 -4.24 -5.56
N GLY A 78 -8.78 -5.14 -5.80
CA GLY A 78 -10.21 -4.84 -5.60
C GLY A 78 -10.54 -4.50 -4.15
N ALA A 79 -10.06 -5.32 -3.21
CA ALA A 79 -10.32 -5.14 -1.78
C ALA A 79 -9.76 -3.82 -1.21
N ILE A 80 -8.62 -3.33 -1.73
CA ILE A 80 -8.02 -2.06 -1.28
C ILE A 80 -8.81 -0.86 -1.85
N SER A 81 -9.35 -0.98 -3.06
CA SER A 81 -10.08 0.10 -3.74
C SER A 81 -11.47 0.38 -3.12
N GLU A 82 -12.08 -0.60 -2.46
CA GLU A 82 -13.39 -0.45 -1.80
C GLU A 82 -13.32 0.34 -0.48
N LYS A 83 -12.15 0.42 0.16
CA LYS A 83 -11.99 1.09 1.46
C LYS A 83 -11.91 2.62 1.40
N GLU A 84 -11.78 3.23 0.21
CA GLU A 84 -11.64 4.69 0.07
C GLU A 84 -12.90 5.43 -0.43
N THR A 85 -14.03 4.75 -0.67
CA THR A 85 -15.27 5.44 -1.07
C THR A 85 -16.43 5.08 -0.14
N GLN A 86 -16.48 5.76 1.00
CA GLN A 86 -17.72 5.91 1.76
C GLN A 86 -17.90 7.38 2.17
N PRO A 87 -18.70 8.15 1.42
CA PRO A 87 -19.74 8.92 2.05
C PRO A 87 -20.95 8.00 2.20
N SER A 88 -21.42 7.89 3.44
CA SER A 88 -22.74 7.41 3.81
C SER A 88 -23.83 8.18 3.03
N GLY A 89 -24.22 7.67 1.87
CA GLY A 89 -25.39 8.12 1.12
C GLY A 89 -26.47 7.05 1.22
N ARG A 90 -27.49 7.29 2.05
CA ARG A 90 -28.67 6.43 2.19
C ARG A 90 -29.22 6.08 0.81
N GLU A 91 -29.24 4.80 0.45
CA GLU A 91 -30.00 4.33 -0.70
C GLU A 91 -31.48 4.42 -0.34
N LEU A 92 -32.13 5.53 -0.70
CA LEU A 92 -33.57 5.68 -0.56
C LEU A 92 -34.24 5.08 -1.79
N ASN A 93 -34.71 3.84 -1.63
CA ASN A 93 -35.54 3.18 -2.62
C ASN A 93 -36.94 3.83 -2.61
N ILE A 94 -37.26 4.64 -3.64
CA ILE A 94 -38.56 5.28 -3.79
C ILE A 94 -39.32 4.55 -4.90
N SER A 95 -40.20 3.63 -4.50
CA SER A 95 -41.19 3.06 -5.41
C SER A 95 -42.53 3.78 -5.24
N GLY A 96 -43.04 4.39 -6.30
CA GLY A 96 -44.38 4.97 -6.32
C GLY A 96 -44.76 5.42 -7.73
N GLY A 97 -45.89 4.92 -8.25
CA GLY A 97 -46.43 5.36 -9.53
C GLY A 97 -46.85 6.83 -9.45
N ASN A 98 -46.32 7.65 -10.35
CA ASN A 98 -46.54 9.10 -10.51
C ASN A 98 -45.57 10.03 -9.76
N ASN A 99 -44.27 9.73 -9.88
CA ASN A 99 -43.11 10.48 -9.39
C ASN A 99 -43.33 12.01 -9.29
N ARG A 100 -43.62 12.53 -8.08
CA ARG A 100 -43.55 13.96 -7.74
C ARG A 100 -42.61 14.13 -6.56
N ILE A 101 -41.37 14.50 -6.88
CA ILE A 101 -40.34 14.81 -5.89
C ILE A 101 -40.55 16.26 -5.48
N ALA A 102 -41.06 16.48 -4.27
CA ALA A 102 -41.26 17.82 -3.72
C ALA A 102 -39.89 18.42 -3.33
N GLY A 103 -39.19 18.97 -4.31
CA GLY A 103 -38.06 19.85 -4.07
C GLY A 103 -38.58 21.21 -3.59
N ARG A 104 -38.06 21.64 -2.44
CA ARG A 104 -38.00 23.00 -1.88
C ARG A 104 -38.57 24.10 -2.81
N ASP A 105 -39.69 24.68 -2.36
CA ASP A 105 -40.30 25.95 -2.80
C ASP A 105 -41.04 25.93 -4.15
N TYR A 106 -42.32 25.52 -4.13
CA TYR A 106 -43.28 25.83 -5.20
C TYR A 106 -44.10 27.07 -4.82
N ASN A 107 -43.85 28.19 -5.49
CA ASN A 107 -44.69 29.40 -5.40
C ASN A 107 -45.54 29.53 -6.67
N GLU A 108 -46.84 29.27 -6.55
CA GLU A 108 -47.81 29.52 -7.63
C GLU A 108 -48.23 31.00 -7.62
N THR A 109 -47.84 31.78 -8.62
CA THR A 109 -48.51 33.05 -8.92
C THR A 109 -49.59 32.82 -9.97
N LYS A 110 -50.85 32.89 -9.54
CA LYS A 110 -52.03 32.74 -10.40
C LYS A 110 -52.28 34.05 -11.16
N GLY A 111 -51.92 34.07 -12.44
CA GLY A 111 -52.34 35.13 -13.38
C GLY A 111 -53.79 34.92 -13.83
N ARG A 112 -54.56 36.01 -13.84
CA ARG A 112 -55.93 36.09 -14.37
C ARG A 112 -55.97 35.94 -15.88
#